data_AF-A0A832B7Q6-F1
#
_entry.id   AF-A0A832B7Q6-F1
#
_cell.length_a   1.000
_cell.length_b   1.000
_cell.length_c   1.000
_cell.angle_alpha   90.00
_cell.angle_beta   90.00
_cell.angle_gamma   90.00
#
_symmetry.space_group_name_H-M   'P 1'
#
loop_
_entity.id
_entity.type
_entity.pdbx_description
1 polymer ?
#
loop_
_entity_poly.entity_id
_entity_poly.type
_entity_poly.pdbx_seq_one_letter_code
_entity_poly.pdbx_strand_id
1 'polypeptide(L)'
;MHPTNCLNCETNLQGTEKYCPACGQKAATHRFTWSHFFHESWHAVTHTDKGILNLLRGLATNPGRVVSEYVEGKHKKYFNPVTFLLLCLGLFVFINSYLKTFVEVPGPDPAVLAQLKTERQKKMYVAQMERIAVANKFREKHPNILAMVGFPLEALVLWLFFRKRGRNYVELLIAVIFLGGFANLLFTVVGSPLLASTKGTSLYFIFTLLTMLMMSLYVAWGLKGFLSKERPISYWKPLLVNILYYVIWTALVTFFFLWYVMRSNFGIAIKKLVSELNK
;
A
#
# COMPACT_ATOMS: atom_id res chain seq x y z
N MET A 1 16.13 28.16 10.30
CA MET A 1 17.56 28.29 9.96
C MET A 1 17.73 27.88 8.51
N HIS A 2 18.30 28.74 7.67
CA HIS A 2 18.74 28.33 6.34
C HIS A 2 20.01 27.49 6.52
N PRO A 3 20.06 26.24 6.00
CA PRO A 3 21.23 25.40 6.13
C PRO A 3 22.39 26.02 5.32
N THR A 4 23.58 26.01 5.90
CA THR A 4 24.82 26.49 5.25
C THR A 4 25.30 25.55 4.14
N ASN A 5 24.83 24.29 4.13
CA ASN A 5 25.14 23.30 3.09
C ASN A 5 23.85 22.64 2.58
N CYS A 6 23.80 22.31 1.29
CA CYS A 6 22.70 21.55 0.71
C CYS A 6 22.67 20.11 1.27
N LEU A 7 21.52 19.66 1.79
CA LEU A 7 21.40 18.29 2.33
C LEU A 7 21.60 17.18 1.28
N ASN A 8 21.43 17.49 0.00
CA ASN A 8 21.50 16.51 -1.08
C ASN A 8 22.90 16.32 -1.66
N CYS A 9 23.58 17.42 -2.02
CA CYS A 9 24.88 17.41 -2.69
C CYS A 9 25.99 18.10 -1.89
N GLU A 10 25.70 18.55 -0.68
CA GLU A 10 26.66 19.14 0.27
C GLU A 10 27.32 20.46 -0.21
N THR A 11 26.88 21.00 -1.35
CA THR A 11 27.29 22.31 -1.85
C THR A 11 26.98 23.39 -0.81
N ASN A 12 27.98 24.22 -0.53
CA ASN A 12 27.84 25.38 0.36
C ASN A 12 26.80 26.35 -0.22
N LEU A 13 25.82 26.71 0.60
CA LEU A 13 24.76 27.66 0.28
C LEU A 13 25.10 28.99 0.94
N GLN A 14 25.08 30.07 0.16
CA GLN A 14 25.38 31.43 0.62
C GLN A 14 24.26 32.04 1.49
N GLY A 15 23.22 31.26 1.82
CA GLY A 15 22.10 31.66 2.68
C GLY A 15 21.04 32.52 1.99
N THR A 16 21.33 33.07 0.81
CA THR A 16 20.38 33.86 0.00
C THR A 16 19.64 33.03 -1.05
N GLU A 17 20.16 31.84 -1.39
CA GLU A 17 19.59 31.01 -2.45
C GLU A 17 18.32 30.29 -1.98
N LYS A 18 17.24 30.38 -2.76
CA LYS A 18 16.02 29.59 -2.53
C LYS A 18 16.19 28.12 -2.93
N TYR A 19 17.08 27.85 -3.88
CA TYR A 19 17.39 26.53 -4.43
C TYR A 19 18.91 26.38 -4.59
N CYS A 20 19.43 25.19 -4.33
CA CYS A 20 20.83 24.86 -4.50
C CYS A 20 21.24 24.99 -5.99
N PRO A 21 22.28 25.77 -6.32
CA PRO A 21 22.69 25.97 -7.71
C PRO A 21 23.26 24.69 -8.36
N ALA A 22 23.79 23.75 -7.57
CA ALA A 22 24.40 22.53 -8.09
C ALA A 22 23.40 21.41 -8.40
N CYS A 23 22.37 21.22 -7.57
CA CYS A 23 21.41 20.11 -7.71
C CYS A 23 19.94 20.52 -7.80
N GLY A 24 19.63 21.81 -7.67
CA GLY A 24 18.27 22.35 -7.74
C GLY A 24 17.38 22.01 -6.53
N GLN A 25 17.92 21.49 -5.42
CA GLN A 25 17.14 21.24 -4.21
C GLN A 25 16.78 22.55 -3.51
N LYS A 26 15.54 22.69 -3.03
CA LYS A 26 15.13 23.84 -2.22
C LYS A 26 16.00 23.97 -0.97
N ALA A 27 16.55 25.15 -0.71
CA ALA A 27 17.49 25.39 0.39
C ALA A 27 16.84 25.26 1.77
N ALA A 28 15.61 25.76 1.92
CA ALA A 28 14.83 25.58 3.13
C ALA A 28 14.20 24.18 3.15
N THR A 29 14.88 23.25 3.80
CA THR A 29 14.34 21.92 4.15
C THR A 29 13.89 21.95 5.61
N HIS A 30 12.71 21.42 5.89
CA HIS A 30 12.16 21.33 7.24
C HIS A 30 11.71 19.90 7.50
N ARG A 31 11.57 19.55 8.78
CA ARG A 31 11.05 18.25 9.18
C ARG A 31 9.66 18.05 8.56
N PHE A 32 9.39 16.85 8.04
CA PHE A 32 8.13 16.56 7.37
C PHE A 32 6.91 16.88 8.25
N THR A 33 6.02 17.72 7.71
CA THR A 33 4.68 18.02 8.24
C THR A 33 3.64 17.64 7.19
N TRP A 34 2.37 17.53 7.59
CA TRP A 34 1.26 17.22 6.69
C TRP A 34 1.14 18.22 5.53
N SER A 35 1.28 19.52 5.80
CA SER A 35 1.21 20.56 4.77
C SER A 35 2.30 20.40 3.70
N HIS A 36 3.50 19.97 4.10
CA HIS A 36 4.61 19.76 3.18
C HIS A 36 4.39 18.55 2.27
N PHE A 37 3.92 17.44 2.85
CA PHE A 37 3.67 16.20 2.13
C PHE A 37 2.68 16.39 0.98
N PHE A 38 1.55 17.07 1.22
CA PHE A 38 0.56 17.33 0.17
C PHE A 38 1.10 18.31 -0.90
N HIS A 39 1.82 19.35 -0.49
CA HIS A 39 2.43 20.31 -1.42
C HIS A 39 3.46 19.64 -2.35
N GLU A 40 4.35 18.80 -1.82
CA GLU A 40 5.32 18.07 -2.63
C GLU A 40 4.67 17.02 -3.55
N SER A 41 3.58 16.38 -3.10
CA SER A 41 2.85 15.38 -3.89
C SER A 41 2.21 15.98 -5.14
N TRP A 42 1.67 17.21 -5.05
CA TRP A 42 1.01 17.89 -6.17
C TRP A 42 1.98 18.25 -7.30
N HIS A 43 3.16 18.76 -6.97
CA HIS A 43 4.16 19.13 -7.98
C HIS A 43 4.83 17.92 -8.65
N ALA A 44 4.98 16.80 -7.93
CA ALA A 44 5.68 15.61 -8.40
C ALA A 44 4.99 14.86 -9.55
N VAL A 45 3.70 15.10 -9.82
CA VAL A 45 2.96 14.45 -10.92
C VAL A 45 3.35 15.03 -12.29
N THR A 46 4.04 16.18 -12.32
CA THR A 46 4.27 16.95 -13.56
C THR A 46 5.71 16.90 -14.08
N HIS A 47 6.67 16.26 -13.40
CA HIS A 47 8.08 16.21 -13.81
C HIS A 47 8.65 14.79 -13.84
N THR A 48 9.21 14.37 -14.97
CA THR A 48 9.89 13.08 -15.13
C THR A 48 11.28 13.15 -14.50
N ASP A 49 11.38 12.85 -13.20
CA ASP A 49 12.63 12.90 -12.46
C ASP A 49 13.55 11.70 -12.75
N LYS A 50 14.83 11.98 -13.01
CA LYS A 50 15.91 10.97 -13.23
C LYS A 50 16.20 10.08 -12.00
N GLY A 51 15.57 10.35 -10.85
CA GLY A 51 15.82 9.68 -9.57
C GLY A 51 15.24 8.27 -9.43
N ILE A 52 14.39 7.79 -10.35
CA ILE A 52 13.69 6.50 -10.20
C ILE A 52 14.64 5.29 -10.20
N LEU A 53 15.66 5.27 -11.07
CA LEU A 53 16.65 4.19 -11.10
C LEU A 53 17.49 4.14 -9.82
N ASN A 54 17.87 5.31 -9.29
CA ASN A 54 18.56 5.42 -8.01
C ASN A 54 17.69 4.93 -6.85
N LEU A 55 16.40 5.25 -6.87
CA LEU A 55 15.44 4.77 -5.89
C LEU A 55 15.32 3.24 -5.95
N LEU A 56 15.08 2.66 -7.13
CA LEU A 56 14.93 1.21 -7.30
C LEU A 56 16.19 0.45 -6.87
N ARG A 57 17.38 0.88 -7.32
CA ARG A 57 18.65 0.28 -6.91
C ARG A 57 18.87 0.40 -5.41
N GLY A 58 18.55 1.55 -4.84
CA GLY A 58 18.67 1.79 -3.40
C GLY A 58 17.72 0.91 -2.58
N LEU A 59 16.46 0.81 -2.98
CA LEU A 59 15.45 -0.01 -2.30
C LEU A 59 15.74 -1.51 -2.41
N ALA A 60 16.38 -1.95 -3.49
CA ALA A 60 16.83 -3.33 -3.65
C ALA A 60 18.03 -3.68 -2.74
N THR A 61 18.95 -2.74 -2.50
CA THR A 61 20.26 -3.04 -1.88
C THR A 61 20.38 -2.56 -0.44
N ASN A 62 19.80 -1.42 -0.09
CA ASN A 62 19.79 -0.89 1.27
C ASN A 62 18.56 0.00 1.50
N PRO A 63 17.36 -0.60 1.62
CA PRO A 63 16.11 0.15 1.72
C PRO A 63 16.05 1.06 2.94
N GLY A 64 16.59 0.61 4.09
CA GLY A 64 16.61 1.42 5.31
C GLY A 64 17.43 2.71 5.17
N ARG A 65 18.54 2.67 4.42
CA ARG A 65 19.34 3.86 4.08
C ARG A 65 18.58 4.82 3.19
N VAL A 66 17.91 4.31 2.15
CA VAL A 66 17.10 5.14 1.23
C VAL A 66 16.03 5.91 2.00
N VAL A 67 15.24 5.21 2.82
CA VAL A 67 14.18 5.83 3.61
C VAL A 67 14.76 6.87 4.57
N SER A 68 15.86 6.56 5.25
CA SER A 68 16.51 7.50 6.17
C SER A 68 17.00 8.75 5.45
N GLU A 69 17.74 8.61 4.36
CA GLU A 69 18.26 9.74 3.59
C GLU A 69 17.13 10.62 3.02
N TYR A 70 16.03 10.02 2.57
CA TYR A 70 14.88 10.79 2.09
C TYR A 70 14.21 11.57 3.22
N VAL A 71 13.91 10.92 4.35
CA VAL A 71 13.31 11.56 5.53
C VAL A 71 14.21 12.70 6.08
N GLU A 72 15.51 12.58 5.90
CA GLU A 72 16.52 13.57 6.32
C GLU A 72 16.74 14.69 5.31
N GLY A 73 15.96 14.76 4.23
CA GLY A 73 15.97 15.90 3.34
C GLY A 73 16.72 15.70 2.03
N LYS A 74 17.19 14.50 1.68
CA LYS A 74 17.83 14.22 0.37
C LYS A 74 16.78 14.01 -0.74
N HIS A 75 15.85 14.95 -0.90
CA HIS A 75 14.66 14.78 -1.74
C HIS A 75 14.97 14.78 -3.24
N LYS A 76 16.06 15.42 -3.69
CA LYS A 76 16.47 15.39 -5.11
C LYS A 76 17.12 14.09 -5.54
N LYS A 77 17.68 13.31 -4.61
CA LYS A 77 18.36 12.04 -4.92
C LYS A 77 17.40 10.93 -5.32
N TYR A 78 16.21 10.92 -4.74
CA TYR A 78 15.24 9.84 -4.86
C TYR A 78 13.93 10.34 -5.45
N PHE A 79 13.23 9.44 -6.14
CA PHE A 79 11.92 9.74 -6.72
C PHE A 79 10.87 9.98 -5.63
N ASN A 80 9.86 10.80 -5.94
CA ASN A 80 8.81 11.14 -4.98
C ASN A 80 8.08 9.88 -4.47
N PRO A 81 7.87 9.72 -3.15
CA PRO A 81 7.27 8.52 -2.56
C PRO A 81 5.83 8.28 -3.01
N VAL A 82 5.01 9.32 -3.11
CA VAL A 82 3.61 9.20 -3.51
C VAL A 82 3.50 8.83 -4.98
N THR A 83 4.24 9.53 -5.85
CA THR A 83 4.28 9.19 -7.28
C THR A 83 4.81 7.78 -7.50
N PHE A 84 5.87 7.38 -6.77
CA PHE A 84 6.39 6.01 -6.81
C PHE A 84 5.32 4.97 -6.48
N LEU A 85 4.59 5.17 -5.37
CA LEU A 85 3.53 4.26 -4.97
C LEU A 85 2.41 4.17 -6.00
N LEU A 86 1.95 5.30 -6.53
CA LEU A 86 0.90 5.32 -7.56
C LEU A 86 1.33 4.55 -8.81
N LEU A 87 2.59 4.68 -9.23
CA LEU A 87 3.15 3.90 -10.35
C LEU A 87 3.18 2.40 -10.04
N CYS A 88 3.64 2.00 -8.84
CA CYS A 88 3.64 0.60 -8.42
C CYS A 88 2.22 0.01 -8.40
N LEU A 89 1.26 0.71 -7.79
CA LEU A 89 -0.14 0.26 -7.72
C LEU A 89 -0.80 0.22 -9.10
N GLY A 90 -0.52 1.20 -9.96
CA GLY A 90 -1.00 1.20 -11.35
C GLY A 90 -0.47 0.01 -12.15
N LEU A 91 0.84 -0.27 -12.02
CA LEU A 91 1.46 -1.44 -12.64
C LEU A 91 0.87 -2.74 -12.10
N PHE A 92 0.64 -2.83 -10.78
CA PHE A 92 -0.01 -3.98 -10.15
C PHE A 92 -1.39 -4.25 -10.77
N VAL A 93 -2.24 -3.23 -10.87
CA VAL A 93 -3.58 -3.34 -11.48
C VAL A 93 -3.48 -3.80 -12.93
N PHE A 94 -2.58 -3.17 -13.71
CA PHE A 94 -2.38 -3.49 -15.11
C PHE A 94 -1.96 -4.95 -15.33
N ILE A 95 -0.91 -5.39 -14.64
CA ILE A 95 -0.37 -6.75 -14.79
C ILE A 95 -1.37 -7.81 -14.31
N ASN A 96 -2.03 -7.60 -13.18
CA ASN A 96 -2.99 -8.59 -12.65
C ASN A 96 -4.27 -8.66 -13.50
N SER A 97 -4.69 -7.55 -14.11
CA SER A 97 -5.79 -7.54 -15.10
C SER A 97 -5.40 -8.30 -16.38
N TYR A 98 -4.16 -8.14 -16.84
CA TYR A 98 -3.65 -8.85 -18.01
C TYR A 98 -3.49 -10.36 -17.76
N LEU A 99 -2.95 -10.74 -16.60
CA LEU A 99 -2.67 -12.14 -16.23
C LEU A 99 -3.90 -12.88 -15.68
N LYS A 100 -5.02 -12.20 -15.41
CA LYS A 100 -6.24 -12.78 -14.81
C LYS A 100 -5.94 -13.61 -13.55
N THR A 101 -5.12 -13.06 -12.66
CA THR A 101 -4.68 -13.73 -11.43
C THR A 101 -5.81 -13.94 -10.44
N PHE A 102 -6.87 -13.15 -10.51
CA PHE A 102 -8.06 -13.30 -9.69
C PHE A 102 -8.85 -14.57 -10.05
N VAL A 103 -9.42 -15.22 -9.03
CA VAL A 103 -10.28 -16.39 -9.21
C VAL A 103 -11.70 -15.92 -9.48
N GLU A 104 -12.30 -16.40 -10.57
CA GLU A 104 -13.70 -16.10 -10.88
C GLU A 104 -14.61 -16.70 -9.80
N VAL A 105 -15.55 -15.91 -9.32
CA VAL A 105 -16.55 -16.37 -8.35
C VAL A 105 -17.64 -17.13 -9.13
N PRO A 106 -17.87 -18.41 -8.84
CA PRO A 106 -18.97 -19.14 -9.45
C PRO A 106 -20.33 -18.51 -9.05
N GLY A 107 -21.29 -18.56 -9.98
CA GLY A 107 -22.66 -18.10 -9.72
C GLY A 107 -23.39 -18.96 -8.67
N PRO A 108 -24.68 -18.67 -8.40
CA PRO A 108 -25.49 -19.47 -7.49
C PRO A 108 -25.49 -20.95 -7.90
N ASP A 109 -25.13 -21.83 -6.96
CA ASP A 109 -25.05 -23.27 -7.22
C ASP A 109 -26.48 -23.87 -7.31
N PRO A 110 -26.84 -24.50 -8.44
CA PRO A 110 -28.13 -25.17 -8.60
C PRO A 110 -28.40 -26.25 -7.54
N ALA A 111 -27.36 -26.96 -7.07
CA ALA A 111 -27.50 -27.99 -6.04
C ALA A 111 -27.89 -27.37 -4.69
N VAL A 112 -27.33 -26.21 -4.35
CA VAL A 112 -27.70 -25.46 -3.15
C VAL A 112 -29.13 -24.92 -3.28
N LEU A 113 -29.49 -24.35 -4.43
CA LEU A 113 -30.84 -23.84 -4.69
C LEU A 113 -31.92 -24.93 -4.56
N ALA A 114 -31.63 -26.16 -5.00
CA ALA A 114 -32.53 -27.30 -4.89
C ALA A 114 -32.77 -27.75 -3.44
N GLN A 115 -31.82 -27.50 -2.53
CA GLN A 115 -31.94 -27.85 -1.10
C GLN A 115 -32.71 -26.80 -0.28
N LEU A 116 -32.93 -25.59 -0.82
CA LEU A 116 -33.61 -24.51 -0.11
C LEU A 116 -35.14 -24.65 -0.22
N LYS A 117 -35.78 -24.85 0.93
CA LYS A 117 -37.22 -25.16 1.03
C LYS A 117 -38.13 -23.96 0.76
N THR A 118 -37.69 -22.75 1.13
CA THR A 118 -38.54 -21.54 1.07
C THR A 118 -38.08 -20.58 -0.03
N GLU A 119 -39.00 -19.95 -0.75
CA GLU A 119 -38.70 -18.89 -1.73
C GLU A 119 -37.90 -17.72 -1.12
N ARG A 120 -38.14 -17.40 0.16
CA ARG A 120 -37.34 -16.43 0.92
C ARG A 120 -35.87 -16.84 1.01
N GLN A 121 -35.60 -18.12 1.27
CA GLN A 121 -34.23 -18.64 1.40
C GLN A 121 -33.50 -18.61 0.06
N LYS A 122 -34.17 -19.01 -1.04
CA LYS A 122 -33.63 -18.93 -2.39
C LYS A 122 -33.26 -17.50 -2.78
N LYS A 123 -34.18 -16.54 -2.56
CA LYS A 123 -33.92 -15.11 -2.83
C LYS A 123 -32.77 -14.56 -2.00
N MET A 124 -32.64 -14.95 -0.73
CA MET A 124 -31.52 -14.54 0.12
C MET A 124 -30.19 -15.10 -0.37
N TYR A 125 -30.15 -16.39 -0.75
CA TYR A 125 -28.94 -17.03 -1.26
C TYR A 125 -28.46 -16.39 -2.57
N VAL A 126 -29.37 -16.19 -3.54
CA VAL A 126 -29.03 -15.51 -4.81
C VAL A 126 -28.49 -14.10 -4.56
N ALA A 127 -29.16 -13.32 -3.71
CA ALA A 127 -28.71 -11.97 -3.36
C ALA A 127 -27.35 -11.96 -2.65
N GLN A 128 -27.04 -12.97 -1.83
CA GLN A 128 -25.71 -13.13 -1.22
C GLN A 128 -24.65 -13.42 -2.28
N MET A 129 -24.91 -14.35 -3.19
CA MET A 129 -23.98 -14.70 -4.28
C MET A 129 -23.71 -13.52 -5.22
N GLU A 130 -24.74 -12.75 -5.56
CA GLU A 130 -24.60 -11.50 -6.34
C GLU A 130 -23.69 -10.50 -5.61
N ARG A 131 -23.87 -10.31 -4.30
CA ARG A 131 -23.00 -9.42 -3.51
C ARG A 131 -21.57 -9.92 -3.44
N ILE A 132 -21.36 -11.22 -3.30
CA ILE A 132 -20.02 -11.82 -3.33
C ILE A 132 -19.37 -11.51 -4.69
N ALA A 133 -20.09 -11.67 -5.80
CA ALA A 133 -19.59 -11.34 -7.13
C ALA A 133 -19.26 -9.83 -7.26
N VAL A 134 -20.15 -8.94 -6.82
CA VAL A 134 -19.92 -7.47 -6.83
C VAL A 134 -18.71 -7.09 -5.99
N ALA A 135 -18.59 -7.62 -4.78
CA ALA A 135 -17.48 -7.32 -3.88
C ALA A 135 -16.14 -7.86 -4.41
N ASN A 136 -16.12 -9.05 -5.01
CA ASN A 136 -14.91 -9.58 -5.65
C ASN A 136 -14.52 -8.77 -6.89
N LYS A 137 -15.49 -8.40 -7.73
CA LYS A 137 -15.26 -7.52 -8.89
C LYS A 137 -14.73 -6.15 -8.47
N PHE A 138 -15.21 -5.61 -7.35
CA PHE A 138 -14.64 -4.38 -6.78
C PHE A 138 -13.19 -4.57 -6.35
N ARG A 139 -12.86 -5.66 -5.64
CA ARG A 139 -11.47 -5.96 -5.23
C ARG A 139 -10.52 -6.16 -6.41
N GLU A 140 -11.01 -6.80 -7.47
CA GLU A 140 -10.27 -7.01 -8.72
C GLU A 140 -9.98 -5.69 -9.45
N LYS A 141 -11.01 -4.83 -9.60
CA LYS A 141 -10.87 -3.57 -10.32
C LYS A 141 -10.20 -2.45 -9.53
N HIS A 142 -10.32 -2.49 -8.21
CA HIS A 142 -9.89 -1.40 -7.34
C HIS A 142 -8.98 -1.84 -6.17
N PRO A 143 -7.97 -2.71 -6.39
CA PRO A 143 -7.06 -3.11 -5.31
C PRO A 143 -6.19 -1.92 -4.83
N ASN A 144 -5.99 -0.91 -5.69
CA ASN A 144 -5.33 0.34 -5.35
C ASN A 144 -6.05 1.12 -4.24
N ILE A 145 -7.40 1.12 -4.21
CA ILE A 145 -8.17 1.80 -3.15
C ILE A 145 -7.90 1.14 -1.79
N LEU A 146 -7.90 -0.19 -1.75
CA LEU A 146 -7.57 -0.94 -0.54
C LEU A 146 -6.15 -0.63 -0.08
N ALA A 147 -5.18 -0.61 -1.01
CA ALA A 147 -3.81 -0.27 -0.69
C ALA A 147 -3.68 1.16 -0.12
N MET A 148 -4.34 2.16 -0.73
CA MET A 148 -4.30 3.56 -0.27
C MET A 148 -4.81 3.75 1.16
N VAL A 149 -5.71 2.88 1.65
CA VAL A 149 -6.14 2.85 3.05
C VAL A 149 -5.20 2.02 3.93
N GLY A 150 -4.69 0.92 3.39
CA GLY A 150 -3.76 0.03 4.10
C GLY A 150 -2.47 0.72 4.51
N PHE A 151 -1.83 1.50 3.62
CA PHE A 151 -0.54 2.16 3.91
C PHE A 151 -0.59 3.12 5.12
N PRO A 152 -1.55 4.08 5.21
CA PRO A 152 -1.72 4.89 6.42
C PRO A 152 -1.98 4.07 7.68
N LEU A 153 -2.76 2.99 7.58
CA LEU A 153 -3.02 2.12 8.71
C LEU A 153 -1.75 1.37 9.14
N GLU A 154 -0.92 0.91 8.21
CA GLU A 154 0.38 0.30 8.49
C GLU A 154 1.29 1.28 9.22
N ALA A 155 1.37 2.52 8.72
CA ALA A 155 2.11 3.59 9.37
C ALA A 155 1.59 3.86 10.80
N LEU A 156 0.27 3.81 11.01
CA LEU A 156 -0.34 3.98 12.32
C LEU A 156 0.05 2.86 13.28
N VAL A 157 -0.05 1.60 12.85
CA VAL A 157 0.38 0.44 13.64
C VAL A 157 1.85 0.56 13.99
N LEU A 158 2.72 0.85 13.03
CA LEU A 158 4.14 1.07 13.28
C LEU A 158 4.39 2.23 14.26
N TRP A 159 3.66 3.33 14.10
CA TRP A 159 3.80 4.50 14.99
C TRP A 159 3.42 4.16 16.43
N LEU A 160 2.35 3.39 16.67
CA LEU A 160 1.98 2.95 18.02
C LEU A 160 3.11 2.17 18.71
N PHE A 161 3.81 1.29 17.98
CA PHE A 161 4.89 0.46 18.53
C PHE A 161 6.27 1.15 18.55
N PHE A 162 6.52 2.10 17.65
CA PHE A 162 7.83 2.73 17.46
C PHE A 162 7.87 4.24 17.74
N ARG A 163 6.79 4.88 18.22
CA ARG A 163 6.76 6.32 18.57
C ARG A 163 7.88 6.79 19.52
N LYS A 164 8.39 5.89 20.37
CA LYS A 164 9.48 6.19 21.32
C LYS A 164 10.88 6.13 20.67
N ARG A 165 10.99 5.89 19.36
CA ARG A 165 12.25 5.77 18.60
C ARG A 165 12.65 7.07 17.88
N GLY A 166 12.01 8.19 18.18
CA GLY A 166 12.35 9.50 17.62
C GLY A 166 11.77 9.82 16.24
N ARG A 167 11.09 8.85 15.60
CA ARG A 167 10.41 9.05 14.31
C ARG A 167 8.95 9.47 14.48
N ASN A 168 8.50 10.43 13.68
CA ASN A 168 7.11 10.87 13.67
C ASN A 168 6.24 10.00 12.74
N TYR A 169 4.91 10.18 12.79
CA TYR A 169 3.99 9.41 11.95
C TYR A 169 4.23 9.59 10.45
N VAL A 170 4.48 10.81 9.99
CA VAL A 170 4.70 11.11 8.56
C VAL A 170 5.98 10.46 8.04
N GLU A 171 7.04 10.44 8.86
CA GLU A 171 8.30 9.75 8.54
C GLU A 171 8.09 8.24 8.42
N LEU A 172 7.27 7.65 9.29
CA LEU A 172 6.87 6.24 9.19
C LEU A 172 5.95 5.99 7.99
N LEU A 173 5.08 6.93 7.63
CA LEU A 173 4.26 6.86 6.44
C LEU A 173 5.13 6.83 5.18
N ILE A 174 6.14 7.70 5.08
CA ILE A 174 7.10 7.68 3.98
C ILE A 174 7.84 6.33 3.93
N ALA A 175 8.22 5.80 5.09
CA ALA A 175 8.87 4.50 5.17
C ALA A 175 8.00 3.37 4.59
N VAL A 176 6.73 3.25 5.01
CA VAL A 176 5.84 2.21 4.48
C VAL A 176 5.53 2.43 3.01
N ILE A 177 5.41 3.68 2.54
CA ILE A 177 5.18 3.99 1.13
C ILE A 177 6.32 3.48 0.26
N PHE A 178 7.58 3.76 0.62
CA PHE A 178 8.73 3.28 -0.16
C PHE A 178 8.90 1.76 -0.06
N LEU A 179 8.87 1.22 1.16
CA LEU A 179 9.12 -0.20 1.39
C LEU A 179 7.99 -1.06 0.81
N GLY A 180 6.74 -0.75 1.13
CA GLY A 180 5.62 -1.52 0.61
C GLY A 180 5.35 -1.24 -0.88
N GLY A 181 5.68 -0.06 -1.40
CA GLY A 181 5.68 0.21 -2.84
C GLY A 181 6.66 -0.69 -3.59
N PHE A 182 7.90 -0.84 -3.11
CA PHE A 182 8.87 -1.74 -3.71
C PHE A 182 8.51 -3.22 -3.52
N ALA A 183 8.00 -3.60 -2.36
CA ALA A 183 7.46 -4.93 -2.12
C ALA A 183 6.33 -5.26 -3.11
N ASN A 184 5.40 -4.32 -3.33
CA ASN A 184 4.34 -4.45 -4.33
C ASN A 184 4.90 -4.57 -5.76
N LEU A 185 5.95 -3.80 -6.10
CA LEU A 185 6.63 -3.93 -7.38
C LEU A 185 7.24 -5.32 -7.57
N LEU A 186 7.94 -5.85 -6.57
CA LEU A 186 8.49 -7.21 -6.60
C LEU A 186 7.37 -8.26 -6.73
N PHE A 187 6.25 -8.08 -6.01
CA PHE A 187 5.08 -8.96 -6.15
C PHE A 187 4.54 -8.92 -7.58
N THR A 188 4.47 -7.73 -8.16
CA THR A 188 3.89 -7.52 -9.48
C THR A 188 4.75 -8.15 -10.57
N VAL A 189 6.07 -7.97 -10.50
CA VAL A 189 7.01 -8.44 -11.53
C VAL A 189 7.30 -9.93 -11.40
N VAL A 190 7.38 -10.46 -10.18
CA VAL A 190 7.80 -11.85 -9.93
C VAL A 190 6.64 -12.71 -9.42
N GLY A 191 5.94 -12.24 -8.39
CA GLY A 191 4.87 -13.00 -7.74
C GLY A 191 3.66 -13.23 -8.65
N SER A 192 3.19 -12.19 -9.35
CA SER A 192 1.96 -12.26 -10.15
C SER A 192 2.08 -13.24 -11.34
N PRO A 193 3.18 -13.23 -12.14
CA PRO A 193 3.41 -14.25 -13.17
C PRO A 193 3.54 -15.67 -12.60
N LEU A 194 4.22 -15.83 -11.46
CA LEU A 194 4.39 -17.13 -10.80
C LEU A 194 3.06 -17.70 -10.28
N LEU A 195 2.20 -16.86 -9.73
CA LEU A 195 0.87 -17.27 -9.29
C LEU A 195 -0.06 -17.55 -10.47
N ALA A 196 0.07 -16.80 -11.56
CA ALA A 196 -0.68 -17.07 -12.79
C ALA A 196 -0.31 -18.43 -13.40
N SER A 197 0.99 -18.78 -13.43
CA SER A 197 1.47 -20.04 -14.02
C SER A 197 1.14 -21.29 -13.19
N THR A 198 0.87 -21.12 -11.89
CA THR A 198 0.54 -22.23 -10.97
C THR A 198 -0.94 -22.32 -10.60
N LYS A 199 -1.79 -21.45 -11.17
CA LYS A 199 -3.23 -21.41 -10.91
C LYS A 199 -3.86 -22.79 -11.10
N GLY A 200 -4.59 -23.27 -10.09
CA GLY A 200 -5.25 -24.58 -10.11
C GLY A 200 -4.42 -25.76 -9.61
N THR A 201 -3.15 -25.55 -9.25
CA THR A 201 -2.27 -26.59 -8.67
C THR A 201 -2.07 -26.38 -7.17
N SER A 202 -1.59 -27.41 -6.45
CA SER A 202 -1.18 -27.27 -5.04
C SER A 202 -0.03 -26.27 -4.85
N LEU A 203 0.79 -26.05 -5.89
CA LEU A 203 1.90 -25.08 -5.87
C LEU A 203 1.42 -23.64 -5.74
N TYR A 204 0.19 -23.33 -6.16
CA TYR A 204 -0.39 -21.99 -6.03
C TYR A 204 -0.39 -21.50 -4.57
N PHE A 205 -0.83 -22.35 -3.64
CA PHE A 205 -0.88 -22.02 -2.22
C PHE A 205 0.52 -21.85 -1.64
N ILE A 206 1.46 -22.73 -2.03
CA ILE A 206 2.85 -22.66 -1.57
C ILE A 206 3.50 -21.35 -2.04
N PHE A 207 3.40 -21.01 -3.33
CA PHE A 207 3.96 -19.77 -3.85
C PHE A 207 3.27 -18.51 -3.30
N THR A 208 1.98 -18.58 -2.97
CA THR A 208 1.28 -17.50 -2.26
C THR A 208 1.89 -17.28 -0.88
N LEU A 209 2.11 -18.33 -0.10
CA LEU A 209 2.72 -18.22 1.23
C LEU A 209 4.18 -17.73 1.15
N LEU A 210 4.96 -18.25 0.20
CA LEU A 210 6.35 -17.84 0.00
C LEU A 210 6.47 -16.37 -0.41
N THR A 211 5.59 -15.89 -1.29
CA THR A 211 5.58 -14.47 -1.67
C THR A 211 5.17 -13.57 -0.52
N MET A 212 4.16 -13.95 0.28
CA MET A 212 3.79 -13.20 1.50
C MET A 212 4.94 -13.15 2.52
N LEU A 213 5.64 -14.27 2.72
CA LEU A 213 6.80 -14.33 3.60
C LEU A 213 7.93 -13.44 3.08
N MET A 214 8.28 -13.53 1.80
CA MET A 214 9.32 -12.70 1.17
C MET A 214 9.03 -11.20 1.34
N MET A 215 7.78 -10.77 1.14
CA MET A 215 7.40 -9.36 1.34
C MET A 215 7.55 -8.91 2.79
N SER A 216 7.10 -9.73 3.73
CA SER A 216 7.22 -9.45 5.16
C SER A 216 8.68 -9.34 5.58
N LEU A 217 9.53 -10.25 5.08
CA LEU A 217 10.96 -10.25 5.36
C LEU A 217 11.66 -9.00 4.79
N TYR A 218 11.31 -8.60 3.56
CA TYR A 218 11.83 -7.40 2.92
C TYR A 218 11.46 -6.13 3.68
N VAL A 219 10.17 -5.95 4.01
CA VAL A 219 9.69 -4.76 4.73
C VAL A 219 10.33 -4.69 6.12
N ALA A 220 10.43 -5.82 6.83
CA ALA A 220 11.11 -5.88 8.13
C ALA A 220 12.59 -5.48 8.04
N TRP A 221 13.27 -5.85 6.95
CA TRP A 221 14.68 -5.50 6.72
C TRP A 221 14.85 -3.99 6.50
N GLY A 222 13.99 -3.39 5.66
CA GLY A 222 13.97 -1.94 5.44
C GLY A 222 13.65 -1.17 6.71
N LEU A 223 12.63 -1.58 7.46
CA LEU A 223 12.24 -0.97 8.73
C LEU A 223 13.34 -1.10 9.78
N LYS A 224 14.02 -2.25 9.88
CA LYS A 224 15.18 -2.40 10.77
C LYS A 224 16.23 -1.35 10.46
N GLY A 225 16.63 -1.21 9.20
CA GLY A 225 17.64 -0.23 8.81
C GLY A 225 17.22 1.21 9.11
N PHE A 226 15.97 1.57 8.80
CA PHE A 226 15.42 2.90 9.05
C PHE A 226 15.31 3.25 10.55
N LEU A 227 14.85 2.30 11.36
CA LEU A 227 14.62 2.50 12.80
C LEU A 227 15.89 2.36 13.65
N SER A 228 16.95 1.73 13.12
CA SER A 228 18.20 1.50 13.87
C SER A 228 19.08 2.75 13.99
N LYS A 229 18.79 3.83 13.24
CA LYS A 229 19.65 5.01 13.18
C LYS A 229 19.88 5.67 14.54
N GLU A 230 18.82 5.85 15.32
CA GLU A 230 18.91 6.44 16.67
C GLU A 230 19.31 5.41 17.73
N ARG A 231 18.74 4.20 17.62
CA ARG A 231 18.96 3.10 18.57
C ARG A 231 18.85 1.78 17.82
N PRO A 232 19.82 0.85 17.96
CA PRO A 232 19.75 -0.44 17.27
C PRO A 232 18.47 -1.19 17.63
N ILE A 233 17.93 -1.93 16.66
CA ILE A 233 16.75 -2.78 16.86
C ILE A 233 16.99 -4.17 16.29
N SER A 234 16.52 -5.18 17.03
CA SER A 234 16.46 -6.55 16.52
C SER A 234 15.49 -6.64 15.35
N TYR A 235 15.85 -7.44 14.35
CA TYR A 235 15.04 -7.68 13.16
C TYR A 235 13.64 -8.24 13.48
N TRP A 236 13.52 -9.05 14.53
CA TRP A 236 12.27 -9.70 14.92
C TRP A 236 11.17 -8.72 15.31
N LYS A 237 11.53 -7.57 15.90
CA LYS A 237 10.52 -6.63 16.37
C LYS A 237 9.75 -5.94 15.22
N PRO A 238 10.41 -5.34 14.21
CA PRO A 238 9.72 -4.87 13.01
C PRO A 238 8.95 -5.97 12.28
N LEU A 239 9.50 -7.17 12.18
CA LEU A 239 8.84 -8.31 11.53
C LEU A 239 7.52 -8.67 12.23
N LEU A 240 7.52 -8.82 13.55
CA LEU A 240 6.31 -9.15 14.32
C LEU A 240 5.25 -8.07 14.21
N VAL A 241 5.63 -6.79 14.22
CA VAL A 241 4.68 -5.67 14.07
C VAL A 241 4.11 -5.63 12.65
N ASN A 242 4.89 -5.94 11.63
CA ASN A 242 4.42 -6.03 10.25
C ASN A 242 3.46 -7.23 10.05
N ILE A 243 3.75 -8.39 10.64
CA ILE A 243 2.83 -9.54 10.67
C ILE A 243 1.53 -9.18 11.39
N LEU A 244 1.62 -8.51 12.56
CA LEU A 244 0.46 -8.04 13.30
C LEU A 244 -0.41 -7.10 12.45
N TYR A 245 0.21 -6.19 11.70
CA TYR A 245 -0.50 -5.34 10.75
C TYR A 245 -1.25 -6.16 9.70
N TYR A 246 -0.62 -7.15 9.06
CA TYR A 246 -1.30 -7.99 8.08
C TYR A 246 -2.48 -8.77 8.67
N VAL A 247 -2.38 -9.22 9.92
CA VAL A 247 -3.49 -9.87 10.65
C VAL A 247 -4.64 -8.88 10.88
N ILE A 248 -4.34 -7.68 11.40
CA ILE A 248 -5.33 -6.62 11.62
C ILE A 248 -6.01 -6.24 10.30
N TRP A 249 -5.23 -6.04 9.25
CA TRP A 249 -5.72 -5.66 7.93
C TRP A 249 -6.64 -6.72 7.33
N THR A 250 -6.23 -7.99 7.39
CA THR A 250 -7.02 -9.11 6.88
C THR A 250 -8.32 -9.26 7.67
N ALA A 251 -8.28 -9.13 8.99
CA ALA A 251 -9.47 -9.15 9.84
C ALA A 251 -10.45 -8.02 9.50
N LEU A 252 -9.95 -6.79 9.31
CA LEU A 252 -10.76 -5.63 8.94
C LEU A 252 -11.42 -5.80 7.57
N VAL A 253 -10.64 -6.17 6.54
CA VAL A 253 -11.17 -6.39 5.19
C VAL A 253 -12.20 -7.52 5.18
N THR A 254 -11.94 -8.60 5.94
CA THR A 254 -12.87 -9.74 6.06
C THR A 254 -14.15 -9.33 6.77
N PHE A 255 -14.05 -8.54 7.86
CA PHE A 255 -15.20 -8.02 8.57
C PHE A 255 -16.11 -7.18 7.67
N PHE A 256 -15.55 -6.20 6.95
CA PHE A 256 -16.35 -5.36 6.03
C PHE A 256 -16.93 -6.16 4.86
N PHE A 257 -16.17 -7.13 4.34
CA PHE A 257 -16.66 -8.03 3.30
C PHE A 257 -17.84 -8.86 3.78
N LEU A 258 -17.72 -9.52 4.94
CA LEU A 258 -18.80 -10.32 5.52
C LEU A 258 -20.00 -9.45 5.90
N TRP A 259 -19.78 -8.27 6.47
CA TRP A 259 -20.84 -7.33 6.78
C TRP A 259 -21.62 -6.94 5.51
N TYR A 260 -20.94 -6.64 4.41
CA TYR A 260 -21.57 -6.32 3.13
C TYR A 260 -22.37 -7.50 2.57
N VAL A 261 -21.79 -8.70 2.54
CA VAL A 261 -22.44 -9.91 2.01
C VAL A 261 -23.66 -10.30 2.83
N MET A 262 -23.55 -10.26 4.16
CA MET A 262 -24.58 -10.73 5.11
C MET A 262 -25.71 -9.73 5.34
N ARG A 263 -25.58 -8.45 4.94
CA ARG A 263 -26.57 -7.41 5.23
C ARG A 263 -27.92 -7.68 4.54
N SER A 264 -28.95 -8.07 5.28
CA SER A 264 -30.24 -8.52 4.73
C SER A 264 -31.05 -7.46 3.95
N ASN A 265 -30.92 -6.16 4.27
CA ASN A 265 -31.99 -5.18 4.00
C ASN A 265 -31.71 -4.02 3.03
N PHE A 266 -30.63 -4.02 2.23
CA PHE A 266 -30.35 -2.85 1.37
C PHE A 266 -31.34 -2.70 0.18
N GLY A 267 -31.95 -3.79 -0.30
CA GLY A 267 -33.00 -3.72 -1.33
C GLY A 267 -34.30 -3.07 -0.87
N ILE A 268 -34.62 -3.19 0.42
CA ILE A 268 -35.75 -2.48 1.05
C ILE A 268 -35.37 -1.02 1.28
N ALA A 269 -34.12 -0.74 1.69
CA ALA A 269 -33.62 0.61 1.88
C ALA A 269 -33.61 1.43 0.58
N ILE A 270 -33.15 0.86 -0.56
CA ILE A 270 -33.20 1.53 -1.87
C ILE A 270 -34.64 1.74 -2.33
N LYS A 271 -35.53 0.74 -2.22
CA LYS A 271 -36.94 0.92 -2.57
C LYS A 271 -37.60 2.03 -1.75
N LYS A 272 -37.25 2.12 -0.47
CA LYS A 272 -37.75 3.18 0.43
C LYS A 272 -37.20 4.55 0.05
N LEU A 273 -35.88 4.66 -0.19
CA LEU A 273 -35.22 5.89 -0.63
C LEU A 273 -35.74 6.38 -1.99
N VAL A 274 -35.94 5.48 -2.96
CA VAL A 274 -36.52 5.82 -4.27
C VAL A 274 -37.99 6.23 -4.14
N SER A 275 -38.75 5.62 -3.22
CA SER A 275 -40.15 6.02 -2.98
C SER A 275 -40.29 7.37 -2.23
N GLU A 276 -39.30 7.71 -1.40
CA GLU A 276 -39.24 8.99 -0.68
C GLU A 276 -38.72 10.13 -1.58
N LEU A 277 -37.91 9.82 -2.60
CA LEU A 277 -37.45 10.77 -3.61
C LEU A 277 -38.45 11.00 -4.76
N ASN A 278 -39.44 10.10 -4.93
CA ASN A 278 -40.52 10.21 -5.92
C ASN A 278 -41.84 10.74 -5.33
N LYS A 279 -41.81 11.24 -4.09
CA LYS A 279 -42.89 12.01 -3.46
C LYS A 279 -42.44 13.45 -3.30
#